data_AF-A0A529GHH0-F1
#
_entry.id   AF-A0A529GHH0-F1
#
_cell.length_a   1.000
_cell.length_b   1.000
_cell.length_c   1.000
_cell.angle_alpha   90.00
_cell.angle_beta   90.00
_cell.angle_gamma   90.00
#
_symmetry.space_group_name_H-M   'P 1'
#
loop_
_entity.id
_entity.type
_entity.pdbx_description
1 polymer ?
#
loop_
_entity_poly.entity_id
_entity_poly.type
_entity_poly.pdbx_seq_one_letter_code
_entity_poly.pdbx_strand_id
1 'polypeptide(L)'
;MSSIRPLIPLLIAAGILLGGNGLQGTLIALRGAQEGFSAPVIGLMGTFYFAGFLLGCLAVTRILKAVGHVRTFSALAATASAGTLLLVLVIDPIMWCAVRFA
;
A
#
# COMPACT_ATOMS: atom_id res chain seq x y z
N MET A 1 2.90 13.10 -30.61
CA MET A 1 2.72 11.91 -29.73
C MET A 1 3.95 11.60 -28.85
N SER A 2 4.85 12.56 -28.57
CA SER A 2 6.06 12.32 -27.73
C SER A 2 5.86 12.50 -26.22
N SER A 3 4.76 13.11 -25.76
CA SER A 3 4.56 13.44 -24.33
C SER A 3 4.25 12.26 -23.41
N ILE A 4 3.72 11.14 -23.92
CA ILE A 4 3.29 9.99 -23.08
C ILE A 4 4.39 8.95 -22.87
N ARG A 5 5.38 8.88 -23.77
CA ARG A 5 6.51 7.94 -23.67
C ARG A 5 7.19 7.90 -22.29
N PRO A 6 7.46 9.04 -21.62
CA PRO A 6 8.08 9.01 -20.29
C PRO A 6 7.13 8.54 -19.17
N LEU A 7 5.82 8.49 -19.40
CA LEU A 7 4.83 8.02 -18.42
C LEU A 7 4.57 6.52 -18.50
N ILE A 8 4.94 5.85 -19.60
CA ILE A 8 4.72 4.40 -19.77
C ILE A 8 5.32 3.58 -18.62
N PRO A 9 6.58 3.81 -18.18
CA PRO A 9 7.14 3.05 -17.05
C PRO A 9 6.39 3.29 -15.74
N LEU A 10 5.93 4.53 -15.52
CA LEU A 10 5.15 4.90 -14.34
C LEU A 10 3.78 4.20 -14.34
N LEU A 11 3.10 4.17 -15.48
CA LEU A 11 1.79 3.54 -15.61
C LEU A 11 1.87 2.02 -15.48
N ILE A 12 2.91 1.39 -16.06
CA ILE A 12 3.15 -0.05 -15.89
C ILE A 12 3.43 -0.36 -14.42
N ALA A 13 4.30 0.40 -13.77
CA ALA A 13 4.63 0.20 -12.36
C ALA A 13 3.40 0.43 -11.46
N ALA A 14 2.57 1.42 -11.77
CA ALA A 14 1.30 1.63 -11.09
C ALA A 14 0.36 0.45 -11.28
N GLY A 15 0.22 -0.08 -12.49
CA GLY A 15 -0.60 -1.26 -12.76
C GLY A 15 -0.17 -2.49 -11.95
N ILE A 16 1.14 -2.75 -11.88
CA ILE A 16 1.70 -3.82 -11.04
C ILE A 16 1.39 -3.57 -9.57
N LEU A 17 1.58 -2.35 -9.09
CA LEU A 17 1.37 -1.98 -7.70
C LEU A 17 -0.11 -2.10 -7.29
N LEU A 18 -1.05 -1.65 -8.13
CA LEU A 18 -2.48 -1.81 -7.89
C LEU A 18 -2.91 -3.28 -7.93
N GLY A 19 -2.36 -4.07 -8.86
CA GLY A 19 -2.62 -5.52 -8.92
C GLY A 19 -2.15 -6.23 -7.65
N GLY A 20 -0.94 -5.92 -7.18
CA GLY A 20 -0.40 -6.44 -5.92
C GLY A 20 -1.22 -6.00 -4.70
N ASN A 21 -1.66 -4.74 -4.66
CA ASN A 21 -2.51 -4.22 -3.59
C ASN A 21 -3.85 -4.96 -3.47
N GLY A 22 -4.52 -5.23 -4.60
CA GLY A 22 -5.76 -6.01 -4.60
C GLY A 22 -5.57 -7.43 -4.06
N LEU A 23 -4.50 -8.11 -4.49
CA LEU A 23 -4.15 -9.44 -3.97
C LEU A 23 -3.80 -9.41 -2.47
N GLN A 24 -3.10 -8.37 -2.01
CA GLN A 24 -2.74 -8.19 -0.60
C GLN A 24 -3.98 -8.02 0.30
N GLY A 25 -5.04 -7.37 -0.20
CA GLY A 25 -6.33 -7.27 0.47
C GLY A 25 -6.91 -8.65 0.81
N THR A 26 -6.99 -9.52 -0.21
CA THR A 26 -7.48 -10.89 -0.07
C THR A 26 -6.58 -11.74 0.83
N LEU A 27 -5.25 -11.62 0.68
CA LEU A 27 -4.27 -12.35 1.47
C LEU A 27 -4.44 -12.07 2.96
N ILE A 28 -4.65 -10.82 3.35
CA ILE A 28 -4.77 -10.44 4.77
C ILE A 28 -6.08 -10.89 5.37
N ALA A 29 -7.18 -10.88 4.60
CA ALA A 29 -8.45 -11.42 5.06
C ALA A 29 -8.37 -12.94 5.29
N LEU A 30 -7.84 -13.68 4.31
CA LEU A 30 -7.70 -15.14 4.40
C LEU A 30 -6.68 -15.55 5.46
N ARG A 31 -5.50 -14.95 5.45
CA ARG A 31 -4.44 -15.28 6.41
C ARG A 31 -4.80 -14.83 7.81
N GLY A 32 -5.38 -13.65 7.99
CA GLY A 32 -5.87 -13.20 9.30
C GLY A 32 -6.90 -14.16 9.89
N ALA A 33 -7.81 -14.69 9.06
CA ALA A 33 -8.77 -15.71 9.50
C ALA A 33 -8.08 -17.04 9.87
N GLN A 34 -7.06 -17.47 9.11
CA GLN A 34 -6.29 -18.68 9.39
C GLN A 34 -5.45 -18.59 10.67
N GLU A 35 -4.87 -17.42 10.96
CA GLU A 35 -4.10 -17.14 12.19
C GLU A 35 -5.02 -16.92 13.41
N GLY A 36 -6.34 -17.00 13.24
CA GLY A 36 -7.31 -16.90 14.33
C GLY A 36 -7.68 -15.45 14.73
N PHE A 37 -7.37 -14.46 13.89
CA PHE A 37 -7.79 -13.09 14.14
C PHE A 37 -9.31 -12.96 14.06
N SER A 38 -9.89 -12.22 15.00
CA SER A 38 -11.33 -11.98 15.01
C SER A 38 -11.78 -11.13 13.81
N ALA A 39 -12.98 -11.38 13.31
CA ALA A 39 -13.55 -10.62 12.19
C ALA A 39 -13.55 -9.08 12.41
N PRO A 40 -13.84 -8.55 13.62
CA PRO A 40 -13.74 -7.11 13.88
C PRO A 40 -12.32 -6.57 13.71
N VAL A 41 -11.30 -7.33 14.08
CA VAL A 41 -9.89 -6.95 13.95
C VAL A 41 -9.46 -6.91 12.48
N ILE A 42 -9.88 -7.89 11.67
CA ILE A 42 -9.64 -7.88 10.22
C ILE A 42 -10.35 -6.69 9.56
N GLY A 43 -11.58 -6.39 9.99
CA GLY A 43 -12.31 -5.19 9.55
C GLY A 43 -11.56 -3.90 9.90
N LEU A 44 -11.01 -3.82 11.11
CA LEU A 44 -10.22 -2.68 11.58
C LEU A 44 -8.95 -2.47 10.73
N MET A 45 -8.26 -3.54 10.32
CA MET A 45 -7.12 -3.45 9.39
C MET A 45 -7.52 -2.82 8.04
N GLY A 46 -8.75 -3.07 7.58
CA GLY A 46 -9.33 -2.40 6.41
C GLY A 46 -9.57 -0.91 6.65
N THR A 47 -10.07 -0.54 7.83
CA THR A 47 -10.22 0.88 8.22
C THR A 47 -8.89 1.60 8.26
N PHE A 48 -7.85 1.01 8.86
CA PHE A 48 -6.50 1.60 8.88
C PHE A 48 -5.94 1.80 7.48
N TYR A 49 -6.22 0.87 6.55
CA TYR A 49 -5.84 1.02 5.14
C TYR A 49 -6.48 2.25 4.49
N PHE A 50 -7.80 2.43 4.64
CA PHE A 50 -8.46 3.61 4.07
C PHE A 50 -8.06 4.91 4.78
N ALA A 51 -7.80 4.88 6.09
CA ALA A 51 -7.31 6.03 6.84
C ALA A 51 -5.92 6.47 6.34
N GLY A 52 -5.00 5.52 6.16
CA GLY A 52 -3.68 5.76 5.59
C GLY A 52 -3.77 6.30 4.16
N PHE A 53 -4.62 5.69 3.32
CA PHE A 53 -4.88 6.15 1.96
C PHE A 53 -5.38 7.60 1.91
N LEU A 54 -6.32 7.98 2.77
CA LEU A 54 -6.85 9.35 2.84
C LEU A 54 -5.74 10.36 3.17
N LEU A 55 -4.93 10.07 4.19
CA LEU A 55 -3.79 10.92 4.55
C LEU A 55 -2.74 10.97 3.43
N GLY A 56 -2.48 9.84 2.78
CA GLY A 56 -1.62 9.72 1.62
C GLY A 56 -2.08 10.62 0.47
N CYS A 57 -3.37 10.64 0.15
CA CYS A 57 -3.93 11.51 -0.88
C CYS A 57 -3.71 13.01 -0.59
N LEU A 58 -3.76 13.43 0.67
CA LEU A 58 -3.50 14.81 1.07
C LEU A 58 -2.01 15.16 1.00
N ALA A 59 -1.15 14.24 1.45
CA ALA A 59 0.30 14.45 1.51
C ALA A 59 0.97 14.36 0.13
N VAL A 60 0.50 13.45 -0.74
CA VAL A 60 1.17 13.11 -2.01
C VAL A 60 1.29 14.31 -2.94
N THR A 61 0.30 15.21 -2.99
CA THR A 61 0.36 16.40 -3.84
C THR A 61 1.51 17.32 -3.45
N ARG A 62 1.81 17.44 -2.15
CA ARG A 62 2.92 18.25 -1.65
C ARG A 62 4.27 17.59 -1.94
N ILE A 63 4.37 16.28 -1.75
CA ILE A 63 5.59 15.50 -2.00
C ILE A 63 5.94 15.52 -3.49
N LEU A 64 4.95 15.30 -4.37
CA LEU A 64 5.12 15.33 -5.81
C LEU A 64 5.67 16.66 -6.31
N LYS A 65 5.16 17.79 -5.79
CA LYS A 65 5.64 19.14 -6.14
C LYS A 65 7.08 19.39 -5.69
N ALA A 66 7.53 18.75 -4.60
CA ALA A 66 8.86 18.96 -4.05
C ALA A 66 9.95 18.09 -4.73
N VAL A 67 9.65 16.84 -5.08
CA VAL A 67 10.67 15.84 -5.49
C VAL A 67 10.45 15.29 -6.91
N GLY A 68 9.26 15.49 -7.49
CA GLY A 68 8.88 15.00 -8.82
C GLY A 68 8.21 13.63 -8.82
N HIS A 69 7.51 13.31 -9.93
CA HIS A 69 6.62 12.15 -10.04
C HIS A 69 7.31 10.79 -9.89
N VAL A 70 8.38 10.54 -10.64
CA VAL A 70 9.06 9.24 -10.66
C VAL A 70 9.70 8.92 -9.31
N ARG A 71 10.45 9.86 -8.73
CA ARG A 71 11.12 9.67 -7.42
C ARG A 71 10.13 9.42 -6.30
N THR A 72 9.03 10.18 -6.28
CA THR A 72 7.97 10.00 -5.27
C THR A 72 7.31 8.63 -5.42
N PHE A 73 6.94 8.24 -6.64
CA PHE A 73 6.32 6.94 -6.88
C PHE A 73 7.25 5.78 -6.47
N SER A 74 8.52 5.82 -6.86
CA SER A 74 9.49 4.78 -6.48
C SER A 74 9.67 4.67 -4.97
N ALA A 75 9.73 5.79 -4.25
CA ALA A 75 9.85 5.77 -2.79
C ALA A 75 8.60 5.17 -2.12
N LEU A 76 7.40 5.61 -2.53
CA LEU A 76 6.15 5.09 -1.99
C LEU A 76 5.96 3.60 -2.32
N ALA A 77 6.31 3.17 -3.54
CA ALA A 77 6.26 1.76 -3.94
C ALA A 77 7.24 0.91 -3.12
N ALA A 78 8.44 1.42 -2.83
CA ALA A 78 9.41 0.73 -1.99
C ALA A 78 8.91 0.59 -0.55
N THR A 79 8.31 1.64 0.03
CA THR A 79 7.70 1.59 1.37
C THR A 79 6.58 0.56 1.43
N ALA A 80 5.66 0.56 0.46
CA ALA A 80 4.58 -0.42 0.38
C ALA A 80 5.10 -1.87 0.25
N SER A 81 6.18 -2.06 -0.51
CA SER A 81 6.82 -3.38 -0.65
C SER A 81 7.46 -3.84 0.66
N ALA A 82 8.17 -2.96 1.36
CA ALA A 82 8.76 -3.24 2.67
C ALA A 82 7.68 -3.56 3.72
N GLY A 83 6.58 -2.80 3.74
CA GLY A 83 5.42 -3.06 4.59
C GLY A 83 4.83 -4.46 4.32
N THR A 84 4.63 -4.80 3.04
CA THR A 84 4.13 -6.13 2.64
C THR A 84 5.01 -7.26 3.17
N LEU A 85 6.34 -7.06 3.19
CA LEU A 85 7.28 -8.04 3.72
C LEU A 85 7.16 -8.18 5.25
N LEU A 86 6.97 -7.06 5.97
CA LEU A 86 6.79 -7.05 7.42
C LEU A 86 5.54 -7.82 7.87
N LEU A 87 4.45 -7.77 7.11
CA LEU A 87 3.24 -8.56 7.36
C LEU A 87 3.50 -10.07 7.40
N VAL A 88 4.50 -10.54 6.64
CA VAL A 88 4.87 -11.97 6.62
C VAL A 88 5.80 -12.33 7.78
N LEU A 89 6.68 -11.41 8.17
CA LEU A 89 7.68 -11.62 9.22
C LEU A 89 7.10 -11.54 10.63
N VAL A 90 6.12 -10.66 10.85
CA VAL A 90 5.53 -10.41 12.17
C VAL A 90 4.04 -10.66 12.11
N ILE A 91 3.60 -11.71 12.80
CA ILE A 91 2.20 -12.13 12.86
C ILE A 91 1.60 -11.54 14.13
N ASP A 92 1.30 -10.23 14.09
CA ASP A 92 0.69 -9.50 15.19
C ASP A 92 -0.40 -8.55 14.66
N PRO A 93 -1.61 -8.53 15.25
CA PRO A 93 -2.71 -7.69 14.78
C PRO A 93 -2.40 -6.19 14.77
N ILE A 94 -1.66 -5.70 15.78
CA ILE A 94 -1.33 -4.28 15.90
C ILE A 94 -0.30 -3.92 14.83
N MET A 95 0.70 -4.78 14.62
CA MET A 95 1.68 -4.61 13.55
C MET A 95 1.01 -4.58 12.16
N TRP A 96 0.03 -5.46 11.93
CA TRP A 96 -0.70 -5.51 10.66
C TRP A 96 -1.54 -4.24 10.43
N CYS A 97 -2.20 -3.74 11.47
CA CYS A 97 -2.89 -2.44 11.41
C CYS A 97 -1.92 -1.28 11.13
N ALA A 98 -0.76 -1.25 11.80
CA ALA A 98 0.26 -0.21 11.61
C ALA A 98 0.83 -0.23 10.18
N VAL A 99 1.16 -1.41 9.66
CA VAL A 99 1.64 -1.56 8.28
C VAL A 99 0.58 -1.17 7.27
N ARG A 100 -0.70 -1.43 7.56
CA ARG A 100 -1.80 -1.03 6.66
C ARG A 100 -2.06 0.46 6.65
N PHE A 101 -1.70 1.16 7.73
CA PHE A 101 -1.80 2.62 7.80
C PHE A 101 -0.67 3.35 7.06
N ALA A 102 0.53 2.75 7.04
CA ALA A 102 1.75 3.33 6.45
C ALA A 102 1.81 3.18 4.92
#